data_AF-A0AAU8K6A5-F1
#
_entry.id   AF-A0AAU8K6A5-F1
#
_cell.length_a   1.000
_cell.length_b   1.000
_cell.length_c   1.000
_cell.angle_alpha   90.00
_cell.angle_beta   90.00
_cell.angle_gamma   90.00
#
_symmetry.space_group_name_H-M   'P 1'
#
loop_
_entity.id
_entity.type
_entity.pdbx_description
1 polymer ?
#
loop_
_entity_poly.entity_id
_entity_poly.type
_entity_poly.pdbx_seq_one_letter_code
_entity_poly.pdbx_strand_id
1 'polypeptide(L)'
;MNVTELLRLLQAEHDETAARADGLRAQIERLTTGLVETEARLAELTATRKVIDGLTRSDHEPAPAETATVYQRIVATFNEHPGRVFRVRDLYELLELPTDEPSINVTRSRLGRLVRQGLLDQPGRGRYQKRT
;
A
#
# COMPACT_ATOMS: atom_id res chain seq x y z
N MET A 1 2.85 -35.10 61.84
CA MET A 1 2.02 -34.07 61.20
C MET A 1 0.61 -34.20 61.75
N ASN A 2 -0.02 -33.11 62.23
CA ASN A 2 -1.37 -33.16 62.80
C ASN A 2 -2.41 -32.62 61.79
N VAL A 3 -3.70 -32.83 62.08
CA VAL A 3 -4.81 -32.43 61.20
C VAL A 3 -4.83 -30.91 60.96
N THR A 4 -4.46 -30.11 61.96
CA THR A 4 -4.42 -28.65 61.85
C THR A 4 -3.37 -28.16 60.84
N GLU A 5 -2.19 -28.79 60.84
CA GLU A 5 -1.11 -28.49 59.90
C GLU A 5 -1.54 -28.81 58.46
N LEU A 6 -2.22 -29.96 58.26
CA LEU A 6 -2.72 -30.38 56.96
C LEU A 6 -3.80 -29.42 56.43
N LEU A 7 -4.73 -28.98 57.28
CA LEU A 7 -5.75 -28.00 56.90
C LEU A 7 -5.13 -26.64 56.53
N ARG A 8 -4.08 -26.22 57.24
CA ARG A 8 -3.37 -24.98 56.93
C ARG A 8 -2.66 -25.04 55.58
N LEU A 9 -2.01 -26.16 55.27
CA LEU A 9 -1.39 -26.37 53.96
C LEU A 9 -2.43 -26.39 52.83
N LEU A 10 -3.56 -27.08 53.04
CA LEU A 10 -4.65 -27.12 52.06
C LEU A 10 -5.25 -25.73 51.81
N GLN A 11 -5.39 -24.91 52.85
CA GLN A 11 -5.86 -23.53 52.70
C GLN A 11 -4.87 -22.69 51.89
N ALA A 12 -3.57 -22.82 52.14
CA ALA A 12 -2.54 -22.10 51.39
C ALA A 12 -2.56 -22.48 49.89
N GLU A 13 -2.66 -23.78 49.59
CA GLU A 13 -2.80 -24.28 48.20
C GLU A 13 -4.10 -23.79 47.54
N HIS A 14 -5.20 -23.72 48.30
CA HIS A 14 -6.46 -23.17 47.81
C HIS A 14 -6.32 -21.69 47.44
N ASP A 15 -5.75 -20.89 48.33
CA ASP A 15 -5.57 -19.44 48.14
C ASP A 15 -4.64 -19.16 46.95
N GLU A 16 -3.56 -19.93 46.80
CA GLU A 16 -2.66 -19.83 45.64
C GLU A 16 -3.36 -20.19 44.34
N THR A 17 -4.13 -21.29 44.34
CA THR A 17 -4.90 -21.71 43.17
C THR A 17 -5.96 -20.69 42.79
N ALA A 18 -6.63 -20.08 43.77
CA ALA A 18 -7.61 -19.02 43.56
C ALA A 18 -6.94 -17.77 42.93
N ALA A 19 -5.82 -17.32 43.47
CA ALA A 19 -5.06 -16.20 42.93
C ALA A 19 -4.60 -16.46 41.48
N ARG A 20 -4.17 -17.69 41.18
CA ARG A 20 -3.82 -18.08 39.81
C ARG A 20 -5.03 -18.06 38.88
N ALA A 21 -6.19 -18.54 39.33
CA ALA A 21 -7.41 -18.51 38.54
C ALA A 21 -7.84 -17.06 38.22
N ASP A 22 -7.74 -16.15 39.19
CA ASP A 22 -8.06 -14.73 38.99
C ASP A 22 -7.08 -14.06 38.02
N GLY A 23 -5.79 -14.38 38.12
CA GLY A 23 -4.79 -13.93 37.16
C GLY A 23 -5.10 -14.38 35.72
N LEU A 24 -5.53 -15.63 35.55
CA LEU A 24 -5.93 -16.17 34.24
C LEU A 24 -7.20 -15.48 33.71
N ARG A 25 -8.21 -15.24 34.56
CA ARG A 25 -9.43 -14.50 34.17
C ARG A 25 -9.08 -13.09 33.69
N ALA A 26 -8.25 -12.37 34.44
CA ALA A 26 -7.79 -11.03 34.04
C ALA A 26 -6.97 -11.05 32.73
N GLN A 27 -6.20 -12.12 32.48
CA GLN A 27 -5.49 -12.28 31.21
C GLN A 27 -6.45 -12.53 30.05
N ILE A 28 -7.47 -13.36 30.23
CA ILE A 28 -8.51 -13.63 29.23
C ILE A 28 -9.25 -12.33 28.87
N GLU A 29 -9.60 -11.52 29.87
CA GLU A 29 -10.25 -10.22 29.64
C GLU A 29 -9.37 -9.30 28.78
N ARG A 30 -8.09 -9.12 29.16
CA ARG A 30 -7.15 -8.30 28.38
C ARG A 30 -6.98 -8.79 26.95
N LEU A 31 -6.85 -10.11 26.76
CA LEU A 31 -6.71 -10.71 25.42
C LEU A 31 -7.98 -10.53 24.59
N THR A 32 -9.16 -10.70 25.20
CA THR A 32 -10.45 -10.48 24.54
C THR A 32 -10.59 -9.03 24.08
N THR A 33 -10.24 -8.06 24.93
CA THR A 33 -10.24 -6.64 24.56
C THR A 33 -9.27 -6.37 23.40
N GLY A 34 -8.03 -6.86 23.49
CA GLY A 34 -7.04 -6.68 22.42
C GLY A 34 -7.44 -7.35 21.10
N LEU A 35 -8.16 -8.47 21.15
CA LEU A 35 -8.72 -9.12 19.96
C LEU A 35 -9.77 -8.23 19.28
N VAL A 36 -10.74 -7.70 20.04
CA VAL A 36 -11.78 -6.81 19.53
C VAL A 36 -11.18 -5.56 18.88
N GLU A 37 -10.18 -4.94 19.52
CA GLU A 37 -9.48 -3.78 18.95
C GLU A 37 -8.76 -4.11 17.64
N THR A 38 -8.09 -5.27 17.59
CA THR A 38 -7.38 -5.73 16.38
C THR A 38 -8.35 -6.03 15.24
N GLU A 39 -9.47 -6.68 15.53
CA GLU A 39 -10.53 -6.95 14.54
C GLU A 39 -11.15 -5.66 14.01
N ALA A 40 -11.41 -4.67 14.87
CA ALA A 40 -11.87 -3.35 14.44
C ALA A 40 -10.86 -2.69 13.50
N ARG A 41 -9.56 -2.76 13.83
CA ARG A 41 -8.50 -2.22 12.97
C ARG A 41 -8.41 -2.93 11.62
N LEU A 42 -8.60 -4.26 11.57
CA LEU A 42 -8.65 -5.02 10.32
C LEU A 42 -9.87 -4.61 9.46
N ALA A 43 -11.02 -4.35 10.09
CA ALA A 43 -12.20 -3.87 9.40
C ALA A 43 -11.97 -2.48 8.77
N GLU A 44 -11.32 -1.57 9.48
CA GLU A 44 -10.92 -0.25 8.96
C GLU A 44 -9.97 -0.35 7.76
N LEU A 45 -8.96 -1.23 7.85
CA LEU A 45 -8.02 -1.45 6.73
C LEU A 45 -8.75 -2.03 5.51
N THR A 46 -9.68 -2.96 5.72
CA THR A 46 -10.52 -3.53 4.67
C THR A 46 -11.39 -2.46 4.02
N ALA A 47 -12.00 -1.57 4.81
CA ALA A 47 -12.78 -0.45 4.30
C ALA A 47 -11.91 0.53 3.51
N THR A 48 -10.73 0.88 4.02
CA THR A 48 -9.76 1.75 3.35
C THR A 48 -9.34 1.18 1.99
N ARG A 49 -9.05 -0.13 1.94
CA ARG A 49 -8.75 -0.81 0.68
C ARG A 49 -9.91 -0.70 -0.32
N LYS A 50 -11.14 -0.93 0.10
CA LYS A 50 -12.34 -0.78 -0.76
C LYS A 50 -12.47 0.65 -1.30
N VAL A 51 -12.18 1.66 -0.49
CA VAL A 51 -12.19 3.07 -0.93
C VAL A 51 -11.10 3.31 -1.99
N ILE A 52 -9.87 2.85 -1.78
CA ILE A 52 -8.78 2.97 -2.76
C ILE A 52 -9.12 2.24 -4.06
N ASP A 53 -9.66 1.02 -3.98
CA ASP A 53 -10.11 0.23 -5.13
C ASP A 53 -11.25 0.95 -5.89
N GLY A 54 -12.13 1.65 -5.16
CA GLY A 54 -13.16 2.52 -5.73
C GLY A 54 -12.59 3.73 -6.47
N LEU A 55 -11.65 4.44 -5.85
CA LEU A 55 -10.99 5.62 -6.43
C LEU A 55 -10.18 5.26 -7.68
N THR A 56 -9.42 4.16 -7.64
CA THR A 56 -8.67 3.68 -8.81
C THR A 56 -9.58 3.25 -9.96
N ARG A 57 -10.80 2.76 -9.68
CA ARG A 57 -11.82 2.46 -10.69
C ARG A 57 -12.49 3.72 -11.24
N SER A 58 -12.72 4.75 -10.41
CA SER A 58 -13.28 6.05 -10.85
C SER A 58 -12.27 6.87 -11.67
N ASP A 59 -10.98 6.77 -11.39
CA ASP A 59 -9.90 7.25 -12.28
C ASP A 59 -9.84 6.48 -13.63
N HIS A 60 -10.65 5.41 -13.76
CA HIS A 60 -10.77 4.56 -14.94
C HIS A 60 -12.11 4.70 -15.67
N GLU A 61 -12.84 5.82 -15.49
CA GLU A 61 -13.85 6.19 -16.48
C GLU A 61 -13.18 6.20 -17.86
N PRO A 62 -13.64 5.37 -18.83
CA PRO A 62 -12.83 4.98 -19.96
C PRO A 62 -12.67 6.14 -20.92
N ALA A 63 -11.63 6.95 -20.71
CA ALA A 63 -10.93 7.56 -21.82
C ALA A 63 -10.51 6.42 -22.78
N PRO A 64 -10.64 6.60 -24.10
CA PRO A 64 -10.52 5.51 -25.07
C PRO A 64 -9.27 4.68 -24.78
N ALA A 65 -9.46 3.36 -24.67
CA ALA A 65 -8.53 2.36 -24.12
C ALA A 65 -7.09 2.43 -24.68
N GLU A 66 -6.90 3.08 -25.82
CA GLU A 66 -5.60 3.40 -26.42
C GLU A 66 -4.76 4.35 -25.55
N THR A 67 -5.37 5.27 -24.80
CA THR A 67 -4.62 6.26 -24.02
C THR A 67 -4.13 5.77 -22.66
N ALA A 68 -4.92 4.92 -21.99
CA ALA A 68 -4.54 4.27 -20.73
C ALA A 68 -3.40 3.26 -20.93
N THR A 69 -3.43 2.50 -22.03
CA THR A 69 -2.33 1.59 -22.41
C THR A 69 -1.06 2.35 -22.75
N VAL A 70 -1.14 3.46 -23.49
CA VAL A 70 0.03 4.31 -23.81
C VAL A 70 0.68 4.87 -22.55
N TYR A 71 -0.12 5.37 -21.58
CA TYR A 71 0.44 5.90 -20.34
C TYR A 71 1.19 4.82 -19.53
N GLN A 72 0.58 3.65 -19.37
CA GLN A 72 1.21 2.52 -18.67
C GLN A 72 2.50 2.07 -19.36
N ARG A 73 2.49 1.98 -20.70
CA ARG A 73 3.69 1.63 -21.50
C ARG A 73 4.80 2.66 -21.32
N ILE A 74 4.48 3.96 -21.33
CA ILE A 74 5.46 5.04 -21.08
C ILE A 74 6.10 4.87 -19.70
N VAL A 75 5.30 4.67 -18.64
CA VAL A 75 5.81 4.52 -17.28
C VAL A 75 6.67 3.25 -17.15
N ALA A 76 6.24 2.14 -17.74
CA ALA A 76 6.99 0.88 -17.75
C ALA A 76 8.37 1.05 -18.42
N THR A 77 8.45 1.71 -19.57
CA THR A 77 9.72 1.97 -20.27
C THR A 77 10.71 2.78 -19.44
N PHE A 78 10.25 3.80 -18.70
CA PHE A 78 11.13 4.54 -17.79
C PHE A 78 11.60 3.69 -16.59
N ASN A 79 10.78 2.75 -16.12
CA ASN A 79 11.17 1.82 -15.05
C ASN A 79 12.19 0.78 -15.55
N GLU A 80 12.07 0.30 -16.78
CA GLU A 80 13.02 -0.62 -17.41
C GLU A 80 14.38 0.05 -17.70
N HIS A 81 14.39 1.38 -17.86
CA HIS A 81 15.58 2.14 -18.22
C HIS A 81 15.81 3.37 -17.31
N PRO A 82 16.09 3.17 -16.00
CA PRO A 82 16.11 4.26 -15.04
C PRO A 82 17.24 5.29 -15.28
N GLY A 83 18.35 4.87 -15.87
CA GLY A 83 19.49 5.74 -16.22
C GLY A 83 19.40 6.39 -17.60
N ARG A 84 18.39 6.04 -18.42
CA ARG A 84 18.32 6.50 -19.81
C ARG A 84 17.51 7.79 -19.91
N VAL A 85 18.07 8.77 -20.60
CA VAL A 85 17.38 10.01 -20.95
C VAL A 85 16.65 9.80 -22.28
N PHE A 86 15.34 9.96 -22.29
CA PHE A 86 14.50 9.85 -23.48
C PHE A 86 14.09 11.23 -23.99
N ARG A 87 14.17 11.43 -25.32
CA ARG A 87 13.37 12.46 -25.99
C ARG A 87 12.00 11.88 -26.35
N VAL A 88 11.01 12.74 -26.56
CA VAL A 88 9.66 12.31 -26.93
C VAL A 88 9.67 11.45 -28.20
N ARG A 89 10.47 11.82 -29.22
CA ARG A 89 10.58 11.04 -30.45
C ARG A 89 11.18 9.65 -30.20
N ASP A 90 12.29 9.58 -29.48
CA ASP A 90 12.95 8.32 -29.12
C ASP A 90 12.01 7.37 -28.35
N LEU A 91 11.14 7.94 -27.50
CA LEU A 91 10.13 7.20 -26.75
C LEU A 91 9.03 6.64 -27.67
N TYR A 92 8.61 7.40 -28.69
CA TYR A 92 7.61 6.97 -29.67
C TYR A 92 8.15 5.86 -30.58
N GLU A 93 9.39 5.98 -31.03
CA GLU A 93 10.06 4.92 -31.81
C GLU A 93 10.17 3.63 -30.99
N LEU A 94 10.59 3.72 -29.72
CA LEU A 94 10.71 2.55 -28.85
C LEU A 94 9.36 1.89 -28.52
N LEU A 95 8.28 2.69 -28.47
CA LEU A 95 6.94 2.21 -28.18
C LEU A 95 6.11 1.89 -29.44
N GLU A 96 6.69 2.04 -30.63
CA GLU A 96 5.99 1.88 -31.93
C GLU A 96 4.68 2.67 -31.99
N LEU A 97 4.67 3.89 -31.44
CA LEU A 97 3.47 4.73 -31.34
C LEU A 97 3.32 5.67 -32.56
N PRO A 98 2.09 6.12 -32.88
CA PRO A 98 1.85 7.06 -33.99
C PRO A 98 2.56 8.40 -33.78
N THR A 99 3.43 8.78 -34.70
CA THR A 99 4.28 9.99 -34.57
C THR A 99 3.62 11.28 -35.06
N ASP A 100 2.29 11.32 -35.14
CA ASP A 100 1.56 12.51 -35.58
C ASP A 100 1.67 13.67 -34.56
N GLU A 101 1.62 14.91 -35.07
CA GLU A 101 1.80 16.14 -34.27
C GLU A 101 0.84 16.24 -33.07
N PRO A 102 -0.47 15.89 -33.19
CA PRO A 102 -1.38 15.79 -32.05
C PRO A 102 -0.90 14.83 -30.96
N SER A 103 -0.51 13.61 -31.33
CA SER A 103 0.00 12.58 -30.41
C SER A 103 1.24 13.06 -29.64
N ILE A 104 2.19 13.71 -30.31
CA ILE A 104 3.40 14.25 -29.68
C ILE A 104 3.07 15.29 -28.61
N ASN A 105 2.12 16.20 -28.86
CA ASN A 105 1.77 17.27 -27.92
C ASN A 105 1.02 16.75 -26.69
N VAL A 106 0.16 15.75 -26.88
CA VAL A 106 -0.49 15.03 -25.78
C VAL A 106 0.54 14.35 -24.88
N THR A 107 1.54 13.69 -25.46
CA THR A 107 2.58 13.01 -24.69
C THR A 107 3.54 13.99 -24.00
N ARG A 108 3.90 15.11 -24.62
CA ARG A 108 4.64 16.19 -23.93
C ARG A 108 3.91 16.66 -22.68
N SER A 109 2.60 16.86 -22.79
CA SER A 109 1.76 17.27 -21.66
C SER A 109 1.72 16.21 -20.56
N ARG A 110 1.63 14.93 -20.92
CA ARG A 110 1.68 13.79 -19.98
C ARG A 110 3.03 13.69 -19.27
N LEU A 111 4.13 13.77 -20.01
CA LEU A 111 5.48 13.73 -19.43
C LEU A 111 5.71 14.93 -18.50
N GLY A 112 5.21 16.11 -18.85
CA GLY A 112 5.22 17.28 -17.96
C GLY A 112 4.46 17.06 -16.64
N ARG A 113 3.32 16.35 -16.68
CA ARG A 113 2.61 15.95 -15.46
C ARG A 113 3.40 14.96 -14.61
N LEU A 114 4.01 13.95 -15.23
CA LEU A 114 4.87 12.98 -14.53
C LEU A 114 6.07 13.63 -13.83
N VAL A 115 6.64 14.66 -14.45
CA VAL A 115 7.71 15.47 -13.81
C VAL A 115 7.16 16.23 -12.60
N ARG A 116 5.99 16.88 -12.71
CA ARG A 116 5.35 17.58 -11.57
C ARG A 116 4.96 16.65 -10.43
N GLN A 117 4.59 15.41 -10.74
CA GLN A 117 4.29 14.37 -9.74
C GLN A 117 5.55 13.75 -9.12
N GLY A 118 6.75 14.14 -9.58
CA GLY A 118 8.01 13.63 -9.06
C GLY A 118 8.35 12.21 -9.50
N LEU A 119 7.72 11.70 -10.56
CA LEU A 119 8.00 10.35 -11.10
C LEU A 119 9.15 10.36 -12.11
N LEU A 120 9.36 11.49 -12.78
CA LEU A 120 10.41 11.73 -13.76
C LEU A 120 11.19 13.00 -13.42
N ASP A 121 12.45 13.04 -13.82
CA ASP A 121 13.27 14.25 -13.86
C ASP A 121 13.34 14.81 -15.29
N GLN A 122 13.53 16.11 -15.40
CA GLN A 122 13.71 16.81 -16.68
C GLN A 122 15.13 17.40 -16.76
N PRO A 123 16.14 16.60 -17.19
CA PRO A 123 17.54 17.06 -17.26
C PRO A 123 17.77 18.13 -18.34
N GLY A 124 16.80 18.39 -19.21
CA GLY A 124 16.86 19.46 -20.21
C GLY A 124 15.55 19.59 -20.99
N ARG A 125 15.44 20.65 -21.81
CA ARG A 125 14.21 20.91 -22.59
C ARG A 125 13.84 19.70 -23.47
N GLY A 126 12.66 19.13 -23.21
CA GLY A 126 12.15 17.97 -23.97
C GLY A 126 12.90 16.65 -23.71
N ARG A 127 13.69 16.57 -22.65
CA ARG A 127 14.40 15.37 -22.20
C ARG A 127 13.83 14.91 -20.87
N TYR A 128 13.58 13.63 -20.73
CA TYR A 128 12.96 13.05 -19.54
C TYR A 128 13.76 11.84 -19.09
N GLN A 129 13.87 11.64 -17.79
CA GLN A 129 14.56 10.51 -17.19
C GLN A 129 13.76 10.01 -15.98
N LYS A 130 13.89 8.74 -15.63
CA LYS A 130 13.35 8.23 -14.38
C LYS A 130 14.03 8.94 -13.19
N ARG A 131 13.23 9.47 -12.28
CA ARG A 131 13.76 9.93 -11.00
C ARG A 131 14.14 8.72 -10.16
N THR A 132 15.41 8.64 -9.78
CA THR A 132 15.98 7.53 -9.00
C THR A 132 16.07 7.92 -7.53
#